data_AF-A0A564G2B9-F1
#
_entry.id   AF-A0A564G2B9-F1
#
_cell.length_a   1.000
_cell.length_b   1.000
_cell.length_c   1.000
_cell.angle_alpha   90.00
_cell.angle_beta   90.00
_cell.angle_gamma   90.00
#
_symmetry.space_group_name_H-M   'P 1'
#
loop_
_entity.id
_entity.type
_entity.pdbx_description
1 polymer ?
#
loop_
_entity_poly.entity_id
_entity_poly.type
_entity_poly.pdbx_seq_one_letter_code
_entity_poly.pdbx_strand_id
1 'polypeptide(L)'
;MPHTFASPVPPSRGRSLFAWSLQILLALVFLAAGGAKLAGAPMMVQVYDLIGLGQWFRIVTGLVEVAGALALLVPGYAAFAALWLGCTMAGAVLAHLLVLPTPGAPAAVLLLLCALLAWLRRDQLPAWPGRRG
;
A
#
# COMPACT_ATOMS: atom_id res chain seq x y z
N MET A 1 23.98 38.27 -19.61
CA MET A 1 22.99 37.28 -20.08
C MET A 1 22.17 36.85 -18.87
N PRO A 2 20.85 37.14 -18.78
CA PRO A 2 20.06 36.73 -17.63
C PRO A 2 19.67 35.26 -17.76
N HIS A 3 20.05 34.46 -16.77
CA HIS A 3 19.59 33.07 -16.63
C HIS A 3 18.17 33.08 -16.06
N THR A 4 17.17 32.95 -16.93
CA THR A 4 15.78 32.76 -16.50
C THR A 4 15.63 31.34 -15.95
N PHE A 5 15.62 31.19 -14.63
CA PHE A 5 15.20 29.94 -13.99
C PHE A 5 13.71 29.74 -14.27
N ALA A 6 13.34 28.71 -15.02
CA ALA A 6 11.95 28.33 -15.19
C ALA A 6 11.39 27.91 -13.83
N SER A 7 10.37 28.61 -13.34
CA SER A 7 9.68 28.24 -12.11
C SER A 7 8.95 26.89 -12.32
N PRO A 8 9.11 25.89 -11.43
CA PRO A 8 8.43 24.61 -11.58
C PRO A 8 6.91 24.82 -11.63
N VAL A 9 6.26 24.28 -12.66
CA VAL A 9 4.81 24.32 -12.80
C VAL A 9 4.20 23.49 -11.65
N PRO A 10 3.39 24.08 -10.75
CA PRO A 10 2.79 23.33 -9.66
C PRO A 10 1.89 22.21 -10.21
N PRO A 11 1.86 21.03 -9.58
CA PRO A 11 1.03 19.92 -10.03
C PRO A 11 -0.44 20.34 -10.11
N SER A 12 -1.15 19.86 -11.14
CA SER A 12 -2.56 20.17 -11.33
C SER A 12 -3.38 19.73 -10.11
N ARG A 13 -4.27 20.60 -9.61
CA ARG A 13 -5.09 20.36 -8.40
C ARG A 13 -5.81 19.00 -8.45
N GLY A 14 -6.26 18.56 -9.64
CA GLY A 14 -6.94 17.28 -9.84
C GLY A 14 -6.08 16.04 -9.53
N ARG A 15 -4.78 16.05 -9.86
CA ARG A 15 -3.88 14.93 -9.56
C ARG A 15 -3.68 14.77 -8.04
N SER A 16 -3.61 15.89 -7.32
CA SER A 16 -3.48 15.89 -5.86
C SER A 16 -4.75 15.36 -5.18
N LEU A 17 -5.94 15.77 -5.63
CA LEU A 17 -7.22 15.28 -5.11
C LEU A 17 -7.38 13.78 -5.33
N PHE A 18 -7.12 13.30 -6.55
CA PHE A 18 -7.21 11.86 -6.86
C PHE A 18 -6.26 11.02 -6.01
N ALA A 19 -5.00 11.45 -5.85
CA ALA A 19 -4.03 10.77 -5.01
C ALA A 19 -4.47 10.71 -3.55
N TRP A 20 -5.11 11.78 -3.04
CA TRP A 20 -5.65 11.82 -1.69
C TRP A 20 -6.85 10.88 -1.52
N SER A 21 -7.78 10.84 -2.47
CA SER A 21 -8.91 9.91 -2.45
C SER A 21 -8.44 8.45 -2.46
N LEU A 22 -7.47 8.11 -3.33
CA LEU A 22 -6.88 6.78 -3.38
C LEU A 22 -6.16 6.40 -2.08
N GLN A 23 -5.47 7.36 -1.46
CA GLN A 23 -4.75 7.18 -0.20
C GLN A 23 -5.72 6.92 0.97
N ILE A 24 -6.82 7.67 1.08
CA ILE A 24 -7.88 7.39 2.08
C ILE A 24 -8.49 6.01 1.84
N LEU A 25 -8.83 5.69 0.59
CA LEU A 25 -9.43 4.41 0.24
C LEU A 25 -8.51 3.24 0.67
N LEU A 26 -7.23 3.29 0.30
CA LEU A 26 -6.27 2.27 0.67
C LEU A 26 -6.10 2.19 2.19
N ALA A 27 -5.97 3.33 2.88
CA ALA A 27 -5.86 3.34 4.33
C ALA A 27 -7.06 2.66 5.00
N LEU A 28 -8.29 2.95 4.57
CA LEU A 28 -9.48 2.31 5.11
C LEU A 28 -9.51 0.80 4.86
N VAL A 29 -9.17 0.36 3.64
CA VAL A 29 -9.16 -1.07 3.30
C VAL A 29 -8.11 -1.82 4.10
N PHE A 30 -6.89 -1.28 4.23
CA PHE A 30 -5.83 -1.93 5.00
C PHE A 30 -6.07 -1.87 6.52
N LEU A 31 -6.69 -0.80 7.04
CA LEU A 31 -7.13 -0.77 8.44
C LEU A 31 -8.19 -1.84 8.71
N ALA A 32 -9.16 -2.01 7.81
CA ALA A 32 -10.18 -3.05 7.94
C ALA A 32 -9.57 -4.45 7.83
N ALA A 33 -8.72 -4.70 6.83
CA ALA A 33 -8.07 -5.99 6.62
C ALA A 33 -7.11 -6.35 7.76
N GLY A 34 -6.25 -5.42 8.16
CA GLY A 34 -5.31 -5.60 9.26
C GLY A 34 -6.03 -5.70 10.60
N GLY A 35 -7.05 -4.87 10.82
CA GLY A 35 -7.93 -4.95 11.98
C GLY A 35 -8.65 -6.28 12.10
N ALA A 36 -9.20 -6.82 11.01
CA ALA A 36 -9.82 -8.15 10.99
C ALA A 36 -8.79 -9.26 11.30
N LYS A 37 -7.56 -9.13 10.79
CA LYS A 37 -6.46 -10.02 11.16
C LYS A 37 -6.11 -9.90 12.63
N LEU A 38 -6.10 -8.73 13.26
CA LEU A 38 -5.77 -8.60 14.68
C LEU A 38 -6.92 -9.04 15.60
N ALA A 39 -8.15 -8.74 15.22
CA ALA A 39 -9.36 -9.12 15.94
C ALA A 39 -9.64 -10.63 15.91
N GLY A 40 -8.90 -11.40 15.10
CA GLY A 40 -9.11 -12.84 14.99
C GLY A 40 -10.42 -13.21 14.31
N ALA A 41 -10.82 -12.43 13.30
CA ALA A 41 -11.99 -12.76 12.49
C ALA A 41 -11.86 -14.21 11.97
N PRO A 42 -12.91 -15.07 12.11
CA PRO A 42 -12.80 -16.50 11.82
C PRO A 42 -12.26 -16.81 10.42
N MET A 43 -12.67 -16.02 9.42
CA MET A 43 -12.17 -16.12 8.05
C MET A 43 -10.65 -15.90 7.96
N MET A 44 -10.11 -14.92 8.69
CA MET A 44 -8.68 -14.63 8.70
C MET A 44 -7.89 -15.70 9.46
N VAL A 45 -8.44 -16.24 10.55
CA VAL A 45 -7.82 -17.36 11.28
C VAL A 45 -7.67 -18.56 10.36
N GLN A 46 -8.74 -18.95 9.67
CA GLN A 46 -8.75 -20.08 8.71
C GLN A 46 -7.76 -19.88 7.56
N VAL A 47 -7.72 -18.68 6.95
CA VAL A 47 -6.77 -18.35 5.89
C VAL A 47 -5.32 -18.57 6.35
N TYR A 48 -4.97 -18.13 7.57
CA TYR A 48 -3.61 -18.26 8.09
C TYR A 48 -3.29 -19.66 8.62
N ASP A 49 -4.30 -20.44 9.03
CA ASP A 49 -4.14 -21.87 9.30
C ASP A 49 -3.78 -22.64 8.02
N LEU A 50 -4.44 -22.32 6.90
CA LEU A 50 -4.11 -22.91 5.59
C LEU A 50 -2.70 -22.54 5.12
N ILE A 51 -2.22 -21.34 5.43
CA ILE A 51 -0.83 -20.93 5.14
C ILE A 51 0.19 -21.79 5.90
N GLY A 52 -0.17 -22.32 7.09
CA GLY A 52 0.65 -23.28 7.82
C GLY A 52 1.84 -22.70 8.60
N LEU A 53 2.05 -21.38 8.58
CA LEU A 53 3.13 -20.71 9.34
C LEU A 53 2.74 -20.41 10.79
N GLY A 54 1.48 -20.66 11.16
CA GLY A 54 0.93 -20.45 12.50
C GLY A 54 0.31 -19.06 12.71
N GLN A 55 -0.47 -18.94 13.78
CA GLN A 55 -1.29 -17.74 14.06
C GLN A 55 -0.49 -16.49 14.42
N TRP A 56 0.77 -16.61 14.87
CA TRP A 56 1.63 -15.45 15.11
C TRP A 56 1.88 -14.66 13.81
N PHE A 57 1.98 -15.36 12.65
CA PHE A 57 2.17 -14.74 11.35
C PHE A 57 0.96 -13.87 10.97
N ARG A 58 -0.26 -14.30 11.33
CA ARG A 58 -1.48 -13.48 11.18
C ARG A 58 -1.37 -12.17 11.94
N ILE A 59 -0.91 -12.23 13.19
CA ILE A 59 -0.78 -11.05 14.06
C ILE A 59 0.26 -10.09 13.48
N VAL A 60 1.43 -10.59 13.08
CA VAL A 60 2.48 -9.76 12.47
C VAL A 60 2.00 -9.10 11.19
N THR A 61 1.34 -9.83 10.29
CA THR A 61 0.81 -9.26 9.06
C THR A 61 -0.30 -8.24 9.34
N GLY A 62 -1.16 -8.49 10.34
CA GLY A 62 -2.16 -7.52 10.78
C GLY A 62 -1.55 -6.21 11.29
N LEU A 63 -0.50 -6.29 12.11
CA LEU A 63 0.22 -5.11 12.60
C LEU A 63 0.89 -4.35 11.46
N VAL A 64 1.52 -5.07 10.53
CA VAL A 64 2.12 -4.52 9.32
C VAL A 64 1.10 -3.74 8.48
N GLU A 65 -0.07 -4.32 8.23
CA GLU A 65 -1.12 -3.66 7.44
C GLU A 65 -1.67 -2.42 8.14
N VAL A 66 -1.94 -2.50 9.45
CA VAL A 66 -2.43 -1.34 10.23
C VAL A 66 -1.38 -0.23 10.29
N ALA A 67 -0.12 -0.56 10.58
CA ALA A 67 0.94 0.43 10.63
C ALA A 67 1.16 1.11 9.27
N GLY A 68 1.16 0.32 8.19
CA GLY A 68 1.24 0.86 6.83
C GLY A 68 0.05 1.75 6.48
N ALA A 69 -1.17 1.37 6.89
CA ALA A 69 -2.37 2.16 6.65
C ALA A 69 -2.38 3.49 7.40
N LEU A 70 -1.87 3.52 8.64
CA LEU A 70 -1.68 4.76 9.38
C LEU A 70 -0.58 5.62 8.75
N ALA A 71 0.53 5.00 8.33
CA ALA A 71 1.63 5.69 7.65
C ALA A 71 1.19 6.30 6.31
N LEU A 72 0.22 5.69 5.60
CA LEU A 72 -0.39 6.30 4.42
C LEU A 72 -1.01 7.66 4.73
N LEU A 73 -1.54 7.89 5.93
CA LEU A 73 -2.19 9.16 6.29
C LEU A 73 -1.20 10.23 6.76
N VAL A 74 0.07 9.88 6.99
CA VAL A 74 1.09 10.83 7.43
C VAL A 74 1.62 11.62 6.22
N PRO A 75 1.60 12.98 6.27
CA PRO A 75 2.14 13.81 5.19
C PRO A 75 3.61 13.47 4.89
N GLY A 76 3.92 13.22 3.61
CA GLY A 76 5.28 12.90 3.15
C GLY A 76 5.67 11.42 3.20
N TYR A 77 4.87 10.53 3.79
CA TYR A 77 5.18 9.09 3.90
C TYR A 77 4.35 8.19 2.99
N ALA A 78 3.36 8.76 2.27
CA ALA A 78 2.42 7.99 1.47
C ALA A 78 3.09 7.07 0.44
N ALA A 79 4.17 7.52 -0.23
CA ALA A 79 4.90 6.67 -1.18
C ALA A 79 5.58 5.47 -0.49
N PHE A 80 6.25 5.70 0.64
CA PHE A 80 6.92 4.65 1.40
C PHE A 80 5.91 3.64 1.98
N ALA A 81 4.81 4.14 2.54
CA ALA A 81 3.73 3.30 3.07
C ALA A 81 3.06 2.49 1.96
N ALA A 82 2.84 3.08 0.78
CA ALA A 82 2.30 2.35 -0.37
C ALA A 82 3.24 1.24 -0.86
N LEU A 83 4.56 1.47 -0.87
CA LEU A 83 5.54 0.43 -1.20
C LEU A 83 5.57 -0.70 -0.16
N TRP A 84 5.56 -0.36 1.13
CA TRP A 84 5.47 -1.34 2.21
C TRP A 84 4.24 -2.23 2.02
N LEU A 85 3.05 -1.62 1.96
CA LEU A 85 1.79 -2.34 1.80
C LEU A 85 1.76 -3.13 0.48
N GLY A 86 2.36 -2.59 -0.59
CA GLY A 86 2.58 -3.30 -1.84
C GLY A 86 3.40 -4.58 -1.66
N CYS A 87 4.52 -4.54 -0.94
CA CYS A 87 5.30 -5.74 -0.62
C CYS A 87 4.48 -6.77 0.16
N THR A 88 3.65 -6.33 1.12
CA THR A 88 2.73 -7.22 1.83
C THR A 88 1.72 -7.88 0.88
N MET A 89 1.15 -7.13 -0.06
CA MET A 89 0.23 -7.66 -1.05
C MET A 89 0.89 -8.60 -2.05
N ALA A 90 2.15 -8.36 -2.42
CA ALA A 90 2.91 -9.32 -3.23
C ALA A 90 3.05 -10.66 -2.51
N GLY A 91 3.36 -10.66 -1.21
CA GLY A 91 3.35 -11.86 -0.38
C GLY A 91 1.98 -12.54 -0.34
N ALA A 92 0.90 -11.78 -0.19
CA ALA A 92 -0.46 -12.32 -0.22
C ALA A 92 -0.81 -12.95 -1.58
N VAL A 93 -0.45 -12.32 -2.69
CA VAL A 93 -0.63 -12.88 -4.04
C VAL A 93 0.12 -14.20 -4.18
N LEU A 94 1.39 -14.27 -3.73
CA LEU A 94 2.15 -15.51 -3.75
C LEU A 94 1.49 -16.60 -2.90
N ALA A 95 0.98 -16.27 -1.71
CA ALA A 95 0.26 -17.23 -0.88
C ALA A 95 -0.99 -17.77 -1.60
N HIS A 96 -1.73 -16.93 -2.32
CA HIS A 96 -2.87 -17.35 -3.13
C HIS A 96 -2.49 -18.20 -4.34
N LEU A 97 -1.33 -17.97 -4.96
CA LEU A 97 -0.90 -18.75 -6.11
C LEU A 97 -0.31 -20.11 -5.73
N LEU A 98 0.32 -20.20 -4.54
CA LEU A 98 1.11 -21.35 -4.14
C LEU A 98 0.45 -22.23 -3.07
N VAL A 99 -0.43 -21.66 -2.24
CA VAL A 99 -0.91 -22.31 -1.01
C VAL A 99 -2.44 -22.28 -0.88
N LEU A 100 -3.07 -21.12 -1.07
CA LEU A 100 -4.51 -21.01 -0.85
C LEU A 100 -5.32 -21.45 -2.09
N PRO A 101 -6.44 -22.16 -1.88
CA PRO A 101 -7.35 -22.54 -2.97
C PRO A 101 -8.24 -21.38 -3.44
N THR A 102 -8.20 -20.24 -2.77
CA THR A 102 -9.08 -19.08 -3.04
C THR A 102 -8.44 -18.09 -4.01
N PRO A 103 -9.23 -17.34 -4.79
CA PRO A 103 -8.70 -16.38 -5.76
C PRO A 103 -7.88 -15.26 -5.10
N GLY A 104 -6.66 -15.02 -5.61
CA GLY A 104 -5.81 -13.90 -5.20
C GLY A 104 -6.15 -12.54 -5.81
N ALA A 105 -7.29 -12.42 -6.50
CA ALA A 105 -7.68 -11.20 -7.20
C ALA A 105 -7.76 -9.95 -6.29
N PRO A 106 -8.34 -10.02 -5.06
CA PRO A 106 -8.35 -8.86 -4.17
C PRO A 106 -6.94 -8.38 -3.79
N ALA A 107 -6.03 -9.31 -3.49
CA ALA A 107 -4.63 -8.98 -3.18
C ALA A 107 -3.90 -8.36 -4.39
N ALA A 108 -4.15 -8.88 -5.59
CA ALA A 108 -3.58 -8.34 -6.82
C ALA A 108 -4.09 -6.92 -7.14
N VAL A 109 -5.38 -6.66 -6.95
CA VAL A 109 -5.95 -5.32 -7.13
C VAL A 109 -5.33 -4.34 -6.14
N LEU A 110 -5.24 -4.71 -4.85
CA LEU A 110 -4.60 -3.84 -3.85
C LEU A 110 -3.12 -3.59 -4.13
N LEU A 111 -2.39 -4.61 -4.61
CA LEU A 111 -1.01 -4.45 -5.07
C LEU A 111 -0.90 -3.40 -6.19
N LEU A 112 -1.76 -3.46 -7.20
CA LEU A 112 -1.77 -2.51 -8.30
C LEU A 112 -2.12 -1.10 -7.84
N LEU A 113 -3.09 -0.95 -6.94
CA LEU A 113 -3.47 0.35 -6.38
C LEU A 113 -2.35 0.94 -5.50
N CYS A 114 -1.67 0.12 -4.71
CA CYS A 114 -0.47 0.51 -3.96
C CYS A 114 0.65 0.98 -4.90
N ALA A 115 0.93 0.22 -5.96
CA ALA A 115 1.92 0.60 -6.96
C ALA A 115 1.56 1.92 -7.67
N LEU A 116 0.28 2.10 -8.01
CA LEU A 116 -0.23 3.34 -8.58
C LEU A 116 -0.06 4.52 -7.62
N LEU A 117 -0.41 4.36 -6.34
CA LEU A 117 -0.25 5.42 -5.34
C LEU A 117 1.23 5.76 -5.12
N ALA A 118 2.11 4.76 -5.03
CA ALA A 118 3.54 4.95 -4.92
C ALA A 118 4.10 5.73 -6.13
N TRP A 119 3.61 5.43 -7.33
CA TRP A 119 3.97 6.17 -8.54
C TRP A 119 3.44 7.62 -8.53
N LEU A 120 2.18 7.85 -8.10
CA LEU A 120 1.60 9.20 -8.00
C LEU A 120 2.28 10.07 -6.94
N ARG A 121 2.78 9.47 -5.87
CA ARG A 121 3.46 10.15 -4.75
C ARG A 121 4.99 10.02 -4.81
N ARG A 122 5.55 9.57 -5.94
CA ARG A 122 7.00 9.30 -6.12
C ARG A 122 7.91 10.48 -5.78
N ASP A 123 7.37 11.70 -5.81
CA ASP A 123 8.09 12.92 -5.42
C ASP A 123 8.52 12.92 -3.94
N GLN A 124 7.91 12.07 -3.11
CA GLN A 124 8.29 11.84 -1.71
C GLN A 124 9.49 10.91 -1.57
N LEU A 125 9.88 10.17 -2.62
CA LEU A 125 10.99 9.24 -2.59
C LEU A 125 12.32 9.97 -2.89
N PRO A 126 13.36 9.81 -2.05
CA PRO A 126 14.60 10.58 -2.14
C PRO A 126 15.44 10.29 -3.40
N ALA A 127 15.14 9.24 -4.18
CA ALA A 127 15.98 8.77 -5.28
C ALA A 127 15.23 8.51 -6.60
N TRP A 128 14.03 9.08 -6.83
CA TRP A 128 13.30 8.82 -8.09
C TRP A 128 14.10 9.35 -9.32
N PRO A 129 14.51 8.49 -10.28
CA PRO A 129 15.38 8.87 -11.41
C PRO A 129 14.76 9.86 -12.41
N GLY A 130 13.44 10.07 -12.37
CA GLY A 130 12.71 11.01 -13.23
C GLY A 130 12.85 12.49 -12.82
N ARG A 131 13.82 12.84 -11.97
CA ARG A 131 14.05 14.19 -11.42
C ARG A 131 14.78 15.12 -12.41
N ARG A 132 14.47 15.05 -13.71
CA ARG A 132 15.01 15.94 -14.75
C ARG A 132 13.86 16.59 -15.50
N GLY A 133 13.81 17.93 -15.46
CA GLY A 133 12.87 18.78 -16.21
C GLY A 133 12.30 19.86 -15.33
#